data_AF-A0A2E3WMQ8-F1
#
_entry.id   AF-A0A2E3WMQ8-F1
#
_cell.length_a   1.000
_cell.length_b   1.000
_cell.length_c   1.000
_cell.angle_alpha   90.00
_cell.angle_beta   90.00
_cell.angle_gamma   90.00
#
_symmetry.space_group_name_H-M   'P 1'
#
loop_
_entity.id
_entity.type
_entity.pdbx_description
1 polymer ?
#
loop_
_entity_poly.entity_id
_entity_poly.type
_entity_poly.pdbx_seq_one_letter_code
_entity_poly.pdbx_strand_id
1 'polypeptide(L)'
;MLTQPSTDKILLAIANDLNEIVLPVVEDEQAKILLGQIDQLLRRLSRRSATEIAWMVEEITVINEALGRTQKELPNLQLAEVAAEYSEASGALGDAIDEAFAKRDTAMIEKLRGLLSLRIEKEQEILGQLDLVGRG
;
A
#
# COMPACT_ATOMS: atom_id res chain seq x y z
N MET A 1 -8.37 -11.15 22.17
CA MET A 1 -8.88 -10.54 20.93
C MET A 1 -8.23 -11.27 19.76
N LEU A 2 -9.00 -11.90 18.88
CA LEU A 2 -8.47 -12.38 17.60
C LEU A 2 -8.39 -11.15 16.68
N THR A 3 -7.19 -10.59 16.53
CA THR A 3 -6.92 -9.55 15.53
C THR A 3 -7.04 -10.17 14.14
N GLN A 4 -7.82 -9.55 13.25
CA GLN A 4 -7.93 -10.03 11.86
C GLN A 4 -6.56 -9.98 11.18
N PRO A 5 -6.23 -10.97 10.32
CA PRO A 5 -4.95 -11.00 9.61
C PRO A 5 -4.88 -9.84 8.59
N SER A 6 -3.69 -9.26 8.46
CA SER A 6 -3.40 -8.25 7.43
C SER A 6 -3.38 -8.87 6.03
N THR A 7 -3.52 -8.05 4.99
CA THR A 7 -3.59 -8.48 3.58
C THR A 7 -2.39 -9.35 3.17
N ASP A 8 -1.18 -8.98 3.60
CA ASP A 8 0.05 -9.72 3.33
C ASP A 8 0.04 -11.12 3.95
N LYS A 9 -0.54 -11.27 5.15
CA LYS A 9 -0.68 -12.56 5.85
C LYS A 9 -1.71 -13.46 5.18
N ILE A 10 -2.81 -12.89 4.70
CA ILE A 10 -3.82 -13.63 3.92
C ILE A 10 -3.19 -14.18 2.64
N LEU A 11 -2.44 -13.34 1.90
CA LEU A 11 -1.78 -13.76 0.66
C LEU A 11 -0.71 -14.84 0.90
N LEU A 12 0.05 -14.75 1.98
CA LEU A 12 1.02 -15.78 2.36
C LEU A 12 0.36 -17.10 2.76
N ALA A 13 -0.75 -17.04 3.51
CA ALA A 13 -1.51 -18.23 3.88
C ALA A 13 -2.00 -18.98 2.64
N ILE A 14 -2.59 -18.26 1.67
CA ILE A 14 -3.03 -18.85 0.40
C ILE A 14 -1.85 -19.46 -0.37
N ALA A 15 -0.71 -18.75 -0.45
CA ALA A 15 0.48 -19.28 -1.13
C ALA A 15 1.00 -20.57 -0.47
N ASN A 16 0.96 -20.64 0.86
CA ASN A 16 1.36 -21.83 1.60
C ASN A 16 0.37 -22.98 1.38
N ASP A 17 -0.94 -22.74 1.46
CA ASP A 17 -1.95 -23.77 1.20
C ASP A 17 -1.83 -24.34 -0.23
N LEU A 18 -1.57 -23.49 -1.22
CA LEU A 18 -1.35 -23.94 -2.60
C LEU A 18 -0.11 -24.86 -2.72
N ASN A 19 0.97 -24.57 -1.98
CA ASN A 19 2.20 -25.35 -2.04
C ASN A 19 2.14 -26.62 -1.20
N GLU A 20 1.57 -26.55 0.00
CA GLU A 20 1.61 -27.62 0.99
C GLU A 20 0.46 -28.62 0.82
N ILE A 21 -0.69 -28.16 0.32
CA ILE A 21 -1.93 -28.97 0.22
C ILE A 21 -2.26 -29.29 -1.23
N VAL A 22 -2.25 -28.30 -2.12
CA VAL A 22 -2.74 -28.46 -3.49
C VAL A 22 -1.67 -29.05 -4.41
N LEU A 23 -0.44 -28.53 -4.39
CA LEU A 23 0.64 -28.99 -5.27
C LEU A 23 0.91 -30.51 -5.19
N PRO A 24 0.92 -31.17 -4.01
CA PRO A 24 1.22 -32.60 -3.92
C PRO A 24 0.18 -33.51 -4.59
N VAL A 25 -1.06 -33.04 -4.76
CA VAL A 25 -2.17 -33.83 -5.32
C VAL A 25 -2.43 -33.54 -6.80
N VAL A 26 -1.70 -32.59 -7.39
CA VAL A 26 -1.82 -32.26 -8.81
C VAL A 26 -0.95 -33.21 -9.61
N GLU A 27 -1.55 -33.98 -10.52
CA GLU A 27 -0.81 -34.92 -11.37
C GLU A 27 -0.29 -34.27 -12.67
N ASP A 28 -1.04 -33.32 -13.23
CA ASP A 28 -0.70 -32.66 -14.49
C ASP A 28 0.50 -31.71 -14.34
N GLU A 29 1.55 -31.96 -15.13
CA GLU A 29 2.81 -31.20 -15.06
C GLU A 29 2.64 -29.73 -15.47
N GLN A 30 1.75 -29.44 -16.43
CA GLN A 30 1.48 -28.07 -16.84
C GLN A 30 0.76 -27.29 -15.72
N ALA A 31 -0.16 -27.93 -15.02
CA ALA A 31 -0.84 -27.36 -13.85
C ALA A 31 0.14 -27.11 -12.69
N LYS A 32 1.13 -27.98 -12.46
CA LYS A 32 2.20 -27.73 -11.47
C LYS A 32 3.02 -26.48 -11.79
N ILE A 33 3.37 -26.28 -13.06
CA ILE A 33 4.08 -25.06 -13.52
C ILE A 33 3.23 -23.82 -13.25
N LEU A 34 1.94 -23.85 -13.60
CA LEU A 34 1.03 -22.74 -13.36
C LEU A 34 0.86 -22.46 -11.86
N LEU A 35 0.77 -23.48 -11.01
CA LEU A 35 0.73 -23.33 -9.55
C LEU A 35 2.00 -22.66 -9.02
N GLY A 36 3.18 -23.04 -9.51
CA GLY A 36 4.44 -22.38 -9.17
C GLY A 36 4.46 -20.89 -9.55
N GLN A 37 3.91 -20.53 -10.72
CA GLN A 37 3.76 -19.13 -11.13
C GLN A 37 2.80 -18.35 -10.24
N ILE A 38 1.68 -18.98 -9.84
CA ILE A 38 0.70 -18.38 -8.92
C ILE A 38 1.31 -18.14 -7.55
N ASP A 39 2.04 -19.11 -6.98
CA ASP A 39 2.76 -18.94 -5.70
C ASP A 39 3.72 -17.76 -5.75
N GLN A 40 4.54 -17.66 -6.80
CA GLN A 40 5.46 -16.53 -6.97
C GLN A 40 4.74 -15.19 -7.08
N LEU A 41 3.58 -15.14 -7.74
CA LEU A 41 2.75 -13.94 -7.81
C LEU A 41 2.18 -13.58 -6.43
N LEU A 42 1.60 -14.53 -5.70
CA LEU A 42 1.03 -14.30 -4.37
C LEU A 42 2.08 -13.81 -3.37
N ARG A 43 3.30 -14.39 -3.38
CA ARG A 43 4.40 -13.95 -2.51
C ARG A 43 4.94 -12.56 -2.87
N ARG A 44 4.87 -12.17 -4.15
CA ARG A 44 5.19 -10.80 -4.58
C ARG A 44 4.10 -9.83 -4.13
N LEU A 45 2.83 -10.17 -4.36
CA LEU A 45 1.68 -9.37 -3.93
C LEU A 45 1.67 -9.19 -2.41
N SER A 46 2.00 -10.23 -1.64
CA SER A 46 2.09 -10.14 -0.18
C SER A 46 3.09 -9.06 0.25
N ARG A 47 4.36 -9.19 -0.18
CA ARG A 47 5.41 -8.22 0.14
C ARG A 47 5.04 -6.81 -0.30
N ARG A 48 4.51 -6.67 -1.51
CA ARG A 48 4.12 -5.38 -2.05
C ARG A 48 2.98 -4.75 -1.25
N SER A 49 1.92 -5.51 -0.94
CA SER A 49 0.81 -5.01 -0.15
C SER A 49 1.25 -4.56 1.24
N ALA A 50 2.20 -5.26 1.87
CA ALA A 50 2.80 -4.83 3.13
C ALA A 50 3.55 -3.50 2.98
N THR A 51 4.38 -3.36 1.94
CA THR A 51 5.12 -2.12 1.66
C THR A 51 4.19 -0.94 1.37
N GLU A 52 3.18 -1.13 0.52
CA GLU A 52 2.21 -0.09 0.17
C GLU A 52 1.40 0.36 1.40
N ILE A 53 0.91 -0.58 2.21
CA ILE A 53 0.17 -0.26 3.43
C ILE A 53 1.07 0.48 4.44
N ALA A 54 2.32 0.05 4.62
CA ALA A 54 3.25 0.73 5.51
C ALA A 54 3.50 2.17 5.06
N TRP A 55 3.75 2.37 3.76
CA TRP A 55 3.92 3.71 3.19
C TRP A 55 2.68 4.58 3.34
N MET A 56 1.47 4.06 3.11
CA MET A 56 0.23 4.82 3.34
C MET A 56 0.13 5.32 4.78
N VAL A 57 0.51 4.50 5.77
CA VAL A 57 0.51 4.88 7.19
C VAL A 57 1.56 5.96 7.48
N GLU A 58 2.75 5.81 6.93
CA GLU A 58 3.81 6.83 7.03
C GLU A 58 3.34 8.16 6.44
N GLU A 59 2.71 8.13 5.25
CA GLU A 59 2.26 9.33 4.59
C GLU A 59 1.09 10.01 5.32
N ILE A 60 0.12 9.25 5.84
CA ILE A 60 -0.93 9.79 6.72
C ILE A 60 -0.30 10.58 7.86
N THR A 61 0.73 10.00 8.50
CA THR A 61 1.44 10.63 9.62
C THR A 61 2.08 11.94 9.20
N VAL A 62 2.83 11.93 8.10
CA VAL A 62 3.50 13.13 7.57
C VAL A 62 2.49 14.23 7.17
N ILE A 63 1.37 13.86 6.54
CA ILE A 63 0.31 14.82 6.18
C ILE A 63 -0.31 15.40 7.44
N ASN A 64 -0.71 14.57 8.41
CA ASN A 64 -1.35 15.05 9.62
C ASN A 64 -0.43 15.97 10.42
N GLU A 65 0.86 15.62 10.56
CA GLU A 65 1.86 16.48 11.17
C GLU A 65 2.01 17.81 10.42
N ALA A 66 2.05 17.76 9.09
CA ALA A 66 2.18 18.96 8.27
C ALA A 66 0.98 19.90 8.40
N LEU A 67 -0.22 19.36 8.59
CA LEU A 67 -1.47 20.09 8.74
C LEU A 67 -1.83 20.39 10.21
N GLY A 68 -1.04 19.91 11.18
CA GLY A 68 -1.35 20.03 12.61
C GLY A 68 -2.62 19.25 13.03
N ARG A 69 -3.00 18.22 12.26
CA ARG A 69 -4.14 17.34 12.55
C ARG A 69 -3.75 16.31 13.60
N THR A 70 -4.71 15.90 14.42
CA THR A 70 -4.50 14.83 15.40
C THR A 70 -4.33 13.49 14.67
N GLN A 71 -3.26 12.76 15.01
CA GLN A 71 -3.04 11.42 14.47
C GLN A 71 -4.01 10.43 15.11
N LYS A 72 -4.74 9.69 14.28
CA LYS A 72 -5.51 8.55 14.73
C LYS A 72 -4.59 7.35 14.88
N GLU A 73 -4.66 6.66 16.01
CA GLU A 73 -4.02 5.35 16.11
C GLU A 73 -4.72 4.39 15.15
N LEU A 74 -3.94 3.77 14.26
CA LEU A 74 -4.39 2.69 13.39
C LEU A 74 -4.03 1.37 14.09
N PRO A 75 -4.97 0.77 14.87
CA PRO A 75 -4.66 -0.37 15.74
C PRO A 75 -4.39 -1.65 14.95
N ASN A 76 -4.75 -1.67 13.66
CA ASN A 76 -4.53 -2.79 12.79
C ASN A 76 -4.17 -2.28 11.37
N LEU A 77 -3.22 -2.95 10.71
CA LEU A 77 -2.85 -2.64 9.32
C LEU A 77 -3.83 -3.27 8.33
N GLN A 78 -5.14 -3.22 8.66
CA GLN A 78 -6.16 -3.70 7.74
C GLN A 78 -6.29 -2.71 6.59
N LEU A 79 -6.26 -3.23 5.36
CA LEU A 79 -6.30 -2.42 4.16
C LEU A 79 -7.50 -1.47 4.12
N ALA A 80 -8.68 -1.92 4.57
CA ALA A 80 -9.88 -1.09 4.57
C ALA A 80 -9.76 0.12 5.51
N GLU A 81 -9.23 -0.08 6.71
CA GLU A 81 -9.04 1.01 7.69
C GLU A 81 -7.96 1.99 7.22
N VAL A 82 -6.83 1.47 6.75
CA VAL A 82 -5.72 2.28 6.23
C VAL A 82 -6.15 3.07 4.99
N ALA A 83 -6.90 2.46 4.07
CA ALA A 83 -7.39 3.14 2.87
C ALA A 83 -8.39 4.25 3.19
N ALA A 84 -9.28 4.05 4.17
CA ALA A 84 -10.21 5.09 4.60
C ALA A 84 -9.48 6.29 5.20
N GLU A 85 -8.52 6.05 6.09
CA GLU A 85 -7.72 7.11 6.72
C GLU A 85 -6.83 7.82 5.69
N TYR A 86 -6.23 7.08 4.76
CA TYR A 86 -5.43 7.64 3.68
C TYR A 86 -6.24 8.55 2.75
N SER A 87 -7.49 8.14 2.45
CA SER A 87 -8.42 8.97 1.68
C SER A 87 -8.77 10.26 2.42
N GLU A 88 -8.99 10.19 3.74
CA GLU A 88 -9.29 11.36 4.55
C GLU A 88 -8.10 12.33 4.62
N ALA A 89 -6.91 11.81 4.91
CA ALA A 89 -5.67 12.60 4.94
C ALA A 89 -5.39 13.26 3.59
N SER A 90 -5.57 12.52 2.49
CA SER A 90 -5.40 13.06 1.13
C SER A 90 -6.43 14.14 0.78
N GLY A 91 -7.68 13.99 1.21
CA GLY A 91 -8.70 15.03 1.07
C GLY A 91 -8.31 16.31 1.83
N ALA A 92 -7.87 16.15 3.07
CA ALA A 92 -7.40 17.27 3.89
C ALA A 92 -6.18 17.98 3.30
N LEU A 93 -5.26 17.23 2.69
CA LEU A 93 -4.14 17.79 1.94
C LEU A 93 -4.63 18.65 0.77
N GLY A 94 -5.64 18.17 0.03
CA GLY A 94 -6.30 18.94 -1.04
C GLY A 94 -6.89 20.25 -0.54
N ASP A 95 -7.70 20.19 0.52
CA ASP A 95 -8.32 21.37 1.13
C ASP A 95 -7.27 22.39 1.61
N ALA A 96 -6.18 21.90 2.22
CA ALA A 96 -5.08 22.75 2.70
C ALA A 96 -4.31 23.42 1.55
N ILE A 97 -4.17 22.75 0.40
CA ILE A 97 -3.59 23.34 -0.81
C ILE A 97 -4.46 24.51 -1.27
N ASP A 98 -5.77 24.28 -1.44
CA ASP A 98 -6.72 25.30 -1.90
C ASP A 98 -6.74 26.50 -0.95
N GLU A 99 -6.74 26.26 0.37
CA GLU A 99 -6.68 27.31 1.38
C GLU A 99 -5.37 28.11 1.32
N ALA A 100 -4.23 27.45 1.18
CA ALA A 100 -2.92 28.09 1.08
C ALA A 100 -2.84 29.00 -0.16
N PHE A 101 -3.38 28.55 -1.30
CA PHE A 101 -3.47 29.36 -2.52
C PHE A 101 -4.41 30.55 -2.34
N ALA A 102 -5.59 30.36 -1.75
CA ALA A 102 -6.55 31.43 -1.49
C ALA A 102 -5.96 32.54 -0.60
N LYS A 103 -5.18 32.16 0.42
CA LYS A 103 -4.49 33.09 1.35
C LYS A 103 -3.19 33.65 0.80
N ARG A 104 -2.68 33.12 -0.32
CA ARG A 104 -1.33 33.41 -0.85
C ARG A 104 -0.23 33.13 0.19
N ASP A 105 -0.43 32.09 1.01
CA ASP A 105 0.55 31.66 2.00
C ASP A 105 1.68 30.89 1.30
N THR A 106 2.71 31.63 0.88
CA THR A 106 3.83 31.08 0.11
C THR A 106 4.62 30.04 0.89
N ALA A 107 4.71 30.16 2.22
CA ALA A 107 5.42 29.20 3.05
C ALA A 107 4.66 27.87 3.12
N MET A 108 3.33 27.92 3.28
CA MET A 108 2.50 26.72 3.28
C MET A 108 2.46 26.07 1.89
N ILE A 109 2.35 26.86 0.82
CA ILE A 109 2.39 26.34 -0.56
C ILE A 109 3.68 25.53 -0.80
N GLU A 110 4.84 26.06 -0.39
CA GLU A 110 6.12 25.37 -0.58
C GLU A 110 6.19 24.07 0.23
N LYS A 111 5.72 24.10 1.49
CA LYS A 111 5.64 22.91 2.33
C LYS A 111 4.79 21.81 1.70
N LEU A 112 3.59 22.15 1.21
CA LEU A 112 2.66 21.20 0.61
C LEU A 112 3.16 20.66 -0.74
N ARG A 113 3.87 21.47 -1.53
CA ARG A 113 4.55 21.01 -2.74
C ARG A 113 5.63 19.97 -2.45
N GLY A 114 6.39 20.16 -1.37
CA GLY A 114 7.36 19.17 -0.90
C GLY A 114 6.70 17.81 -0.64
N LEU A 115 5.55 17.79 0.03
CA LEU A 115 4.79 16.56 0.28
C LEU A 115 4.32 15.87 -1.01
N LEU A 116 3.76 16.64 -1.95
CA LEU A 116 3.34 16.09 -3.24
C LEU A 116 4.51 15.51 -4.04
N SER A 117 5.69 16.13 -3.93
CA SER A 117 6.88 15.66 -4.64
C SER A 117 7.36 14.32 -4.08
N LEU A 118 7.35 14.16 -2.76
CA LEU A 118 7.65 12.89 -2.09
C LEU A 118 6.63 11.80 -2.44
N ARG A 119 5.34 12.14 -2.50
CA ARG A 119 4.28 11.21 -2.94
C ARG A 119 4.56 10.70 -4.36
N ILE A 120 4.82 11.60 -5.30
CA ILE A 120 5.08 11.26 -6.70
C ILE A 120 6.30 10.35 -6.83
N GLU A 121 7.39 10.64 -6.12
CA GLU A 121 8.59 9.78 -6.10
C GLU A 121 8.26 8.36 -5.63
N LYS A 122 7.46 8.23 -4.56
CA LYS A 122 7.04 6.93 -4.05
C LYS A 122 6.08 6.19 -4.97
N GLU A 123 5.12 6.87 -5.58
CA GLU A 123 4.24 6.25 -6.57
C GLU A 123 5.04 5.71 -7.77
N GLN A 124 6.06 6.45 -8.22
CA GLN A 124 6.95 5.99 -9.29
C GLN A 124 7.80 4.79 -8.87
N GLU A 125 8.31 4.76 -7.64
CA GLU A 125 9.05 3.61 -7.10
C GLU A 125 8.15 2.35 -7.08
N ILE A 126 6.93 2.47 -6.55
CA ILE A 126 5.97 1.37 -6.44
C ILE A 126 5.53 0.87 -7.83
N LEU A 127 5.26 1.78 -8.77
CA LEU A 127 4.89 1.44 -10.14
C LEU A 127 6.05 0.84 -10.94
N GLY A 128 7.28 1.31 -10.72
CA GLY A 128 8.50 0.74 -11.34
C GLY A 128 8.78 -0.69 -10.89
N GLN A 129 8.35 -1.09 -9.70
CA GLN A 129 8.39 -2.49 -9.25
C GLN A 129 7.36 -3.41 -9.94
N LEU A 130 6.45 -2.85 -10.74
CA LEU A 130 5.37 -3.57 -11.42
C LEU A 130 5.79 -4.14 -12.78
N ASP A 131 7.02 -3.90 -13.25
CA ASP A 131 7.53 -4.56 -14.45
C ASP A 131 7.50 -6.08 -14.27
N LEU A 132 6.45 -6.68 -14.81
CA LEU A 132 6.24 -8.12 -14.88
C LEU A 132 7.31 -8.68 -15.81
N VAL A 133 8.48 -8.97 -15.25
CA VAL A 133 9.53 -9.73 -15.92
C VAL A 133 8.89 -10.98 -16.54
N GLY A 134 8.81 -11.02 -17.88
CA GLY A 134 8.37 -12.19 -18.64
C GLY A 134 6.95 -12.18 -19.24
N ARG A 135 6.29 -11.02 -19.40
CA ARG A 135 5.12 -10.91 -20.31
C ARG A 135 5.33 -9.85 -21.38
N GLY A 136 6.29 -10.14 -22.26
CA GLY A 136 6.43 -9.54 -23.60
C GLY A 136 6.33 -10.64 -24.64
#